data_AF-A0A183I548-F1
#
_entry.id   AF-A0A183I548-F1
#
_cell.length_a   1.000
_cell.length_b   1.000
_cell.length_c   1.000
_cell.angle_alpha   90.00
_cell.angle_beta   90.00
_cell.angle_gamma   90.00
#
_symmetry.space_group_name_H-M   'P 1'
#
loop_
_entity.id
_entity.type
_entity.pdbx_description
1 polymer ?
#
loop_
_entity_poly.entity_id
_entity_poly.type
_entity_poly.pdbx_seq_one_letter_code
_entity_poly.pdbx_strand_id
1 'polypeptide(L)'
;MADKDDAMLSQIIAALNELHTTTDQKRCRELDDALTTLKKSENGFMISFRLLDFEQPTVVQHFGACIFYDTIRERWEECLSNEALIMKIKGTLLEKLALGAPFLNQSVTNKLTSSLAIFILYCIPDIWPEPIQDLATMWNDKPELLLRQDVIKIINMILCDKDSSPSLRNAAVECLEQWLRLPGVELVRWQPALLPFLGNLSDRVALARILIVVSTHSDLPYMESLAMDLATFLASITCPAIVEQLDILNKRYKEKDVNREDFISELEEYGFLVSALAEFFEATMRPLLIGCVEKRNGELLRQAYENLYHFLLLCTFFEKISLWPGVYPYDEVISDTSETFWNTLKEDL
;
A
#
# COMPACT_ATOMS: atom_id res chain seq x y z
N MET A 1 19.97 35.70 -9.64
CA MET A 1 19.77 34.25 -9.42
C MET A 1 19.70 33.50 -10.74
N ALA A 2 18.84 33.88 -11.69
CA ALA A 2 18.71 33.22 -13.01
C ALA A 2 20.05 32.91 -13.72
N ASP A 3 20.96 33.88 -13.83
CA ASP A 3 22.25 33.72 -14.53
C ASP A 3 23.19 32.69 -13.86
N LYS A 4 23.11 32.54 -12.53
CA LYS A 4 23.88 31.54 -11.78
C LYS A 4 23.30 30.14 -11.94
N ASP A 5 21.97 30.05 -11.99
CA ASP A 5 21.25 28.78 -12.18
C ASP A 5 21.41 28.28 -13.62
N ASP A 6 21.48 29.18 -14.61
CA ASP A 6 21.76 28.87 -16.01
C ASP A 6 23.17 28.33 -16.22
N ALA A 7 24.17 28.95 -15.58
CA ALA A 7 25.54 28.48 -15.59
C ALA A 7 25.65 27.07 -14.95
N MET A 8 24.96 26.87 -13.82
CA MET A 8 24.93 25.59 -13.12
C MET A 8 24.25 24.49 -13.95
N LEU A 9 23.10 24.79 -14.56
CA LEU A 9 22.40 23.86 -15.46
C LEU A 9 23.31 23.42 -16.61
N SER A 10 23.99 24.38 -17.24
CA SER A 10 24.91 24.11 -18.35
C SER A 10 26.08 23.22 -17.93
N GLN A 11 26.63 23.44 -16.73
CA GLN A 11 27.70 22.61 -16.17
C GLN A 11 27.24 21.18 -15.89
N ILE A 12 26.03 21.00 -15.35
CA ILE A 12 25.45 19.67 -15.09
C ILE A 12 25.24 18.91 -16.39
N ILE A 13 24.68 19.56 -17.42
CA ILE A 13 24.45 18.95 -18.72
C ILE A 13 25.79 18.53 -19.35
N ALA A 14 26.81 19.40 -19.29
CA ALA A 14 28.15 19.07 -19.79
C ALA A 14 28.76 17.89 -19.04
N ALA A 15 28.68 17.87 -17.71
CA ALA A 15 29.20 16.80 -16.87
C ALA A 15 28.50 15.45 -17.14
N LEU A 16 27.17 15.46 -17.32
CA LEU A 16 26.40 14.26 -17.65
C LEU A 16 26.78 13.74 -19.04
N ASN A 17 26.90 14.61 -20.04
CA ASN A 17 27.30 14.19 -21.39
C ASN A 17 28.74 13.65 -21.42
N GLU A 18 29.65 14.26 -20.67
CA GLU A 18 31.03 13.80 -20.53
C GLU A 18 31.09 12.43 -19.84
N LEU A 19 30.30 12.23 -18.78
CA LEU A 19 30.25 10.97 -18.04
C LEU A 19 29.85 9.79 -18.94
N HIS A 20 28.95 10.00 -19.90
CA HIS A 20 28.49 8.95 -20.82
C HIS A 20 29.43 8.71 -22.01
N THR A 21 30.43 9.57 -22.22
CA THR A 21 31.31 9.52 -23.40
C THR A 21 32.78 9.32 -23.05
N THR A 22 33.19 9.61 -21.80
CA THR A 22 34.59 9.49 -21.38
C THR A 22 35.02 8.04 -21.22
N THR A 23 36.22 7.73 -21.72
CA THR A 23 36.88 6.41 -21.53
C THR A 23 37.91 6.43 -20.39
N ASP A 24 38.16 7.60 -19.79
CA ASP A 24 39.08 7.76 -18.66
C ASP A 24 38.36 7.41 -17.35
N GLN A 25 38.77 6.31 -16.72
CA GLN A 25 38.21 5.84 -15.45
C GLN A 25 38.40 6.83 -14.30
N LYS A 26 39.49 7.61 -14.27
CA LYS A 26 39.72 8.58 -13.21
C LYS A 26 38.75 9.75 -13.36
N ARG A 27 38.62 10.28 -14.59
CA ARG A 27 37.68 11.35 -14.90
C ARG A 27 36.23 10.93 -14.67
N CYS A 28 35.88 9.69 -15.01
CA CYS A 28 34.57 9.11 -14.74
C CYS A 28 34.22 9.15 -13.23
N ARG A 29 35.17 8.78 -12.36
CA ARG A 29 34.98 8.84 -10.90
C ARG A 29 34.83 10.27 -10.40
N GLU A 30 35.69 11.19 -10.88
CA GLU A 30 35.61 12.61 -10.50
C GLU A 30 34.24 13.23 -10.85
N LEU A 31 33.71 12.90 -12.02
CA LEU A 31 32.39 13.36 -12.46
C LEU A 31 31.26 12.75 -11.62
N ASP A 32 31.32 11.44 -11.34
CA ASP A 32 30.32 10.74 -10.53
C ASP A 32 30.29 11.25 -9.08
N ASP A 33 31.47 11.48 -8.48
CA ASP A 33 31.60 12.06 -7.13
C ASP A 33 31.01 13.49 -7.08
N ALA A 34 31.28 14.31 -8.10
CA ALA A 34 30.76 15.67 -8.20
C ALA A 34 29.23 15.68 -8.33
N LEU A 35 28.68 14.83 -9.20
CA LEU A 35 27.24 14.68 -9.41
C LEU A 35 26.55 14.10 -8.16
N THR A 36 27.17 13.16 -7.47
CA THR A 36 26.65 12.59 -6.22
C THR A 36 26.65 13.60 -5.08
N THR A 37 27.70 14.41 -4.98
CA THR A 37 27.74 15.54 -4.03
C THR A 37 26.62 16.53 -4.34
N LEU A 38 26.40 16.83 -5.63
CA LEU A 38 25.33 17.71 -6.04
C LEU A 38 23.94 17.16 -5.65
N LYS A 39 23.68 15.87 -5.87
CA LYS A 39 22.39 15.22 -5.52
C LYS A 39 21.99 15.45 -4.06
N LYS A 40 22.96 15.46 -3.14
CA LYS A 40 22.74 15.63 -1.70
C LYS A 40 22.61 17.08 -1.25
N SER A 41 22.82 18.05 -2.15
CA SER A 41 22.78 19.47 -1.81
C SER A 41 21.38 20.08 -2.01
N GLU A 42 21.08 21.16 -1.29
CA GLU A 42 19.87 21.97 -1.49
C GLU A 42 19.83 22.58 -2.90
N ASN A 43 20.97 23.09 -3.39
CA ASN A 43 21.08 23.63 -4.75
C ASN A 43 20.80 22.56 -5.81
N GLY A 44 21.23 21.31 -5.57
CA GLY A 44 20.91 20.17 -6.41
C GLY A 44 19.40 19.91 -6.49
N PHE A 45 18.71 20.00 -5.36
CA PHE A 45 17.26 19.88 -5.34
C PHE A 45 16.59 21.04 -6.09
N MET A 46 17.00 22.28 -5.84
CA MET A 46 16.40 23.45 -6.50
C MET A 46 16.63 23.48 -8.02
N ILE A 47 17.79 23.02 -8.51
CA ILE A 47 18.06 22.94 -9.95
C ILE A 47 17.31 21.76 -10.60
N SER A 48 16.95 20.73 -9.84
CA SER A 48 16.26 19.54 -10.37
C SER A 48 14.91 19.85 -11.02
N PHE A 49 14.20 20.89 -10.56
CA PHE A 49 12.99 21.40 -11.21
C PHE A 49 13.22 21.79 -12.67
N ARG A 50 14.40 22.36 -12.98
CA ARG A 50 14.78 22.76 -14.34
C ARG A 50 15.35 21.59 -15.15
N LEU A 51 16.02 20.64 -14.49
CA LEU A 51 16.51 19.42 -15.13
C LEU A 51 15.35 18.56 -15.67
N LEU A 52 14.17 18.67 -15.06
CA LEU A 52 12.94 17.99 -15.47
C LEU A 52 12.17 18.71 -16.60
N ASP A 53 12.70 19.78 -17.19
CA ASP A 53 12.07 20.41 -18.34
C ASP A 53 11.98 19.43 -19.54
N PHE A 54 10.88 19.47 -20.27
CA PHE A 54 10.66 18.59 -21.43
C PHE A 54 11.64 18.89 -22.57
N GLU A 55 12.21 20.09 -22.61
CA GLU A 55 13.26 20.47 -23.56
C GLU A 55 14.61 19.77 -23.28
N GLN A 56 14.80 19.24 -22.07
CA GLN A 56 16.07 18.63 -21.69
C GLN A 56 16.24 17.21 -22.28
N PRO A 57 17.48 16.77 -22.53
CA PRO A 57 17.74 15.38 -22.92
C PRO A 57 17.27 14.39 -21.84
N THR A 58 16.85 13.18 -22.25
CA THR A 58 16.34 12.14 -21.35
C THR A 58 17.29 11.80 -20.20
N VAL A 59 18.61 11.79 -20.45
CA VAL A 59 19.64 11.53 -19.42
C VAL A 59 19.63 12.61 -18.33
N VAL A 60 19.42 13.87 -18.72
CA VAL A 60 19.34 15.02 -17.82
C VAL A 60 18.05 14.98 -17.01
N GLN A 61 16.91 14.68 -17.66
CA GLN A 61 15.64 14.50 -16.98
C GLN A 61 15.69 13.34 -15.99
N HIS A 62 16.33 12.22 -16.34
CA HIS A 62 16.49 11.08 -15.44
C HIS A 62 17.34 11.44 -14.21
N PHE A 63 18.44 12.18 -14.40
CA PHE A 63 19.24 12.66 -13.29
C PHE A 63 18.45 13.61 -12.36
N GLY A 64 17.67 14.53 -12.94
CA GLY A 64 16.74 15.39 -12.20
C GLY A 64 15.71 14.59 -11.39
N ALA A 65 15.11 13.56 -12.00
CA ALA A 65 14.15 12.67 -11.33
C ALA A 65 14.79 11.87 -10.20
N CYS A 66 16.05 11.44 -10.34
CA CYS A 66 16.80 10.82 -9.25
C CYS A 66 16.99 11.78 -8.07
N ILE A 67 17.40 13.04 -8.32
CA ILE A 67 17.55 14.04 -7.25
C ILE A 67 16.22 14.25 -6.51
N PHE A 68 15.12 14.37 -7.28
CA PHE A 68 13.77 14.52 -6.72
C PHE A 68 13.42 13.36 -5.80
N TYR A 69 13.58 12.14 -6.28
CA TYR A 69 13.30 10.93 -5.54
C TYR A 69 14.15 10.82 -4.26
N ASP A 70 15.47 10.95 -4.39
CA ASP A 70 16.39 10.82 -3.26
C ASP A 70 16.13 11.90 -2.21
N THR A 71 15.85 13.15 -2.64
CA THR A 71 15.58 14.26 -1.72
C THR A 71 14.24 14.09 -1.00
N ILE A 72 13.17 13.75 -1.71
CA ILE A 72 11.86 13.50 -1.07
C ILE A 72 11.95 12.33 -0.11
N ARG A 73 12.68 11.26 -0.45
CA ARG A 73 12.82 10.08 0.39
C ARG A 73 13.67 10.33 1.65
N GLU A 74 14.82 11.00 1.49
CA GLU A 74 15.82 11.12 2.57
C GLU A 74 15.68 12.41 3.38
N ARG A 75 15.13 13.47 2.78
CA ARG A 75 15.04 14.83 3.35
C ARG A 75 13.62 15.40 3.23
N TRP A 76 12.62 14.57 3.52
CA TRP A 76 11.21 14.93 3.41
C TRP A 76 10.83 16.12 4.30
N GLU A 77 11.42 16.23 5.50
CA GLU A 77 11.16 17.35 6.43
C GLU A 77 11.51 18.71 5.80
N GLU A 78 12.63 18.78 5.06
CA GLU A 78 13.03 19.98 4.31
C GLU A 78 12.01 20.29 3.20
N CYS A 79 11.50 19.25 2.52
CA CYS A 79 10.50 19.40 1.46
C CYS A 79 9.15 19.93 1.97
N LEU A 80 8.79 19.60 3.21
CA LEU A 80 7.54 20.01 3.86
C LEU A 80 7.68 21.25 4.74
N SER A 81 8.88 21.85 4.80
CA SER A 81 9.16 23.01 5.66
C SER A 81 8.43 24.29 5.23
N ASN A 82 7.98 24.38 3.97
CA ASN A 82 7.39 25.58 3.39
C ASN A 82 6.27 25.23 2.40
N GLU A 83 5.09 25.84 2.59
CA GLU A 83 3.91 25.67 1.74
C GLU A 83 4.19 25.97 0.25
N ALA A 84 4.99 27.00 -0.05
CA ALA A 84 5.37 27.32 -1.42
C ALA A 84 6.19 26.21 -2.07
N LEU A 85 7.05 25.53 -1.29
CA LEU A 85 7.84 24.41 -1.77
C LEU A 85 6.98 23.16 -1.95
N ILE A 86 6.09 22.87 -1.01
CA ILE A 86 5.08 21.79 -1.09
C ILE A 86 4.28 21.94 -2.39
N MET A 87 3.72 23.14 -2.65
CA MET A 87 2.94 23.41 -3.85
C MET A 87 3.77 23.30 -5.13
N LYS A 88 5.04 23.72 -5.09
CA LYS A 88 5.95 23.59 -6.24
C LYS A 88 6.29 22.13 -6.54
N ILE A 89 6.55 21.31 -5.52
CA ILE A 89 6.81 19.87 -5.66
C ILE A 89 5.56 19.18 -6.21
N LYS A 90 4.40 19.39 -5.58
CA LYS A 90 3.10 18.86 -6.02
C LYS A 90 2.83 19.23 -7.47
N GLY A 91 2.87 20.52 -7.80
CA GLY A 91 2.63 21.02 -9.15
C GLY A 91 3.57 20.39 -10.19
N THR A 92 4.86 20.32 -9.89
CA THR A 92 5.86 19.73 -10.80
C THR A 92 5.60 18.25 -11.05
N LEU A 93 5.34 17.45 -10.00
CA LEU A 93 5.08 16.02 -10.14
C LEU A 93 3.81 15.77 -10.96
N LEU A 94 2.74 16.51 -10.66
CA LEU A 94 1.47 16.38 -11.35
C LEU A 94 1.57 16.78 -12.83
N GLU A 95 2.18 17.93 -13.11
CA GLU A 95 2.36 18.43 -14.48
C GLU A 95 3.20 17.44 -15.30
N LYS A 96 4.35 17.01 -14.76
CA LYS A 96 5.26 16.12 -15.49
C LYS A 96 4.67 14.74 -15.72
N LEU A 97 3.92 14.19 -14.78
CA LEU A 97 3.24 12.90 -14.96
C LEU A 97 2.05 13.01 -15.93
N ALA A 98 1.26 14.09 -15.85
CA ALA A 98 0.09 14.30 -16.71
C ALA A 98 0.46 14.60 -18.17
N LEU A 99 1.43 15.48 -18.40
CA LEU A 99 1.86 15.93 -19.73
C LEU A 99 2.93 15.02 -20.33
N GLY A 100 3.70 14.34 -19.48
CA GLY A 100 4.86 13.54 -19.90
C GLY A 100 4.54 12.14 -20.38
N ALA A 101 3.29 11.67 -20.31
CA ALA A 101 2.90 10.33 -20.79
C ALA A 101 3.39 9.97 -22.21
N PRO A 102 3.43 10.89 -23.21
CA PRO A 102 3.95 10.61 -24.55
C PRO A 102 5.48 10.79 -24.69
N PHE A 103 6.12 11.52 -23.79
CA PHE A 103 7.47 12.09 -23.98
C PHE A 103 8.51 11.57 -23.00
N LEU A 104 8.09 11.15 -21.81
CA LEU A 104 8.99 10.67 -20.77
C LEU A 104 9.36 9.22 -21.02
N ASN A 105 10.66 8.94 -20.98
CA ASN A 105 11.14 7.56 -20.94
C ASN A 105 10.65 6.87 -19.65
N GLN A 106 10.42 5.56 -19.73
CA GLN A 106 9.98 4.73 -18.62
C GLN A 106 10.79 4.96 -17.33
N SER A 107 12.12 5.10 -17.41
CA SER A 107 12.95 5.30 -16.22
C SER A 107 12.64 6.62 -15.49
N VAL A 108 12.40 7.70 -16.24
CA VAL A 108 12.04 9.03 -15.69
C VAL A 108 10.64 8.96 -15.09
N THR A 109 9.70 8.41 -15.86
CA THR A 109 8.32 8.14 -15.45
C THR A 109 8.27 7.36 -14.13
N ASN A 110 9.03 6.28 -14.01
CA ASN A 110 9.04 5.45 -12.81
C ASN A 110 9.57 6.24 -11.61
N LYS A 111 10.66 7.01 -11.79
CA LYS A 111 11.23 7.82 -10.72
C LYS A 111 10.27 8.91 -10.25
N LEU A 112 9.63 9.63 -11.16
CA LEU A 112 8.66 10.67 -10.80
C LEU A 112 7.38 10.10 -10.17
N THR A 113 6.89 8.96 -10.66
CA THR A 113 5.75 8.25 -10.04
C THR A 113 6.13 7.81 -8.63
N SER A 114 7.36 7.32 -8.45
CA SER A 114 7.88 6.93 -7.14
C SER A 114 8.01 8.12 -6.19
N SER A 115 8.51 9.25 -6.69
CA SER A 115 8.58 10.51 -5.94
C SER A 115 7.19 10.98 -5.51
N LEU A 116 6.19 10.91 -6.39
CA LEU A 116 4.82 11.28 -6.07
C LEU A 116 4.23 10.37 -5.00
N ALA A 117 4.41 9.05 -5.11
CA ALA A 117 3.93 8.11 -4.11
C ALA A 117 4.51 8.42 -2.72
N ILE A 118 5.83 8.58 -2.61
CA ILE A 118 6.49 8.91 -1.34
C ILE A 118 6.03 10.28 -0.83
N PHE A 119 5.92 11.28 -1.70
CA PHE A 119 5.46 12.61 -1.33
C PHE A 119 4.03 12.58 -0.78
N ILE A 120 3.12 11.85 -1.42
CA ILE A 120 1.75 11.63 -0.94
C ILE A 120 1.77 11.03 0.47
N LEU A 121 2.58 9.99 0.69
CA LEU A 121 2.69 9.34 2.00
C LEU A 121 3.16 10.28 3.11
N TYR A 122 4.04 11.24 2.79
CA TYR A 122 4.48 12.24 3.77
C TYR A 122 3.48 13.40 3.95
N CYS A 123 2.55 13.59 3.02
CA CYS A 123 1.54 14.64 3.10
C CYS A 123 0.21 14.20 3.73
N ILE A 124 -0.12 12.90 3.70
CA ILE A 124 -1.29 12.36 4.38
C ILE A 124 -1.04 12.27 5.90
N PRO A 125 -2.02 12.60 6.75
CA PRO A 125 -3.33 13.16 6.43
C PRO A 125 -3.37 14.70 6.48
N ASP A 126 -2.37 15.34 7.08
CA ASP A 126 -2.47 16.74 7.53
C ASP A 126 -2.29 17.79 6.41
N ILE A 127 -1.44 17.52 5.44
CA ILE A 127 -1.04 18.48 4.39
C ILE A 127 -1.84 18.25 3.12
N TRP A 128 -2.04 17.00 2.75
CA TRP A 128 -2.84 16.59 1.60
C TRP A 128 -3.77 15.46 2.04
N PRO A 129 -5.01 15.78 2.47
CA PRO A 129 -5.91 14.78 3.07
C PRO A 129 -6.41 13.73 2.08
N GLU A 130 -6.78 14.16 0.86
CA GLU A 130 -7.43 13.32 -0.15
C GLU A 130 -6.66 13.28 -1.49
N PRO A 131 -5.37 12.90 -1.49
CA PRO A 131 -4.51 12.97 -2.67
C PRO A 131 -4.96 12.04 -3.77
N ILE A 132 -5.47 10.86 -3.44
CA ILE A 132 -5.89 9.88 -4.43
C ILE A 132 -7.19 10.32 -5.10
N GLN A 133 -8.12 10.93 -4.35
CA GLN A 133 -9.35 11.51 -4.92
C GLN A 133 -9.03 12.71 -5.82
N ASP A 134 -8.12 13.59 -5.40
CA ASP A 134 -7.64 14.72 -6.21
C ASP A 134 -7.00 14.22 -7.51
N LEU A 135 -6.13 13.22 -7.43
CA LEU A 135 -5.50 12.60 -8.59
C LEU A 135 -6.54 11.98 -9.53
N ALA A 136 -7.50 11.22 -9.00
CA ALA A 136 -8.56 10.60 -9.78
C ALA A 136 -9.41 11.64 -10.51
N THR A 137 -9.68 12.78 -9.87
CA THR A 137 -10.40 13.90 -10.48
C THR A 137 -9.57 14.58 -11.57
N MET A 138 -8.28 14.86 -11.30
CA MET A 138 -7.39 15.53 -12.25
C MET A 138 -7.05 14.66 -13.46
N TRP A 139 -6.97 13.34 -13.29
CA TRP A 139 -6.59 12.38 -14.33
C TRP A 139 -7.75 11.50 -14.79
N ASN A 140 -9.00 11.94 -14.60
CA ASN A 140 -10.18 11.20 -15.01
C ASN A 140 -10.15 10.82 -16.51
N ASP A 141 -9.58 11.69 -17.35
CA ASP A 141 -9.42 11.44 -18.79
C ASP A 141 -8.17 10.60 -19.15
N LYS A 142 -7.37 10.17 -18.15
CA LYS A 142 -6.10 9.44 -18.29
C LYS A 142 -5.92 8.36 -17.19
N PRO A 143 -6.81 7.35 -17.12
CA PRO A 143 -6.80 6.34 -16.06
C PRO A 143 -5.50 5.51 -15.99
N GLU A 144 -4.74 5.42 -17.09
CA GLU A 144 -3.45 4.73 -17.15
C GLU A 144 -2.36 5.37 -16.27
N LEU A 145 -2.51 6.65 -15.89
CA LEU A 145 -1.59 7.33 -14.98
C LEU A 145 -1.82 6.92 -13.52
N LEU A 146 -3.06 6.58 -13.17
CA LEU A 146 -3.47 6.14 -11.85
C LEU A 146 -3.01 4.69 -11.56
N LEU A 147 -2.93 3.85 -12.60
CA LEU A 147 -2.63 2.41 -12.47
C LEU A 147 -1.13 2.05 -12.48
N ARG A 148 -0.22 3.01 -12.22
CA ARG A 148 1.22 2.78 -12.36
C ARG A 148 1.77 1.90 -11.22
N GLN A 149 2.41 0.79 -11.63
CA GLN A 149 2.94 -0.28 -10.77
C GLN A 149 3.88 0.18 -9.65
N ASP A 150 4.47 1.36 -9.75
CA ASP A 150 5.45 1.83 -8.78
C ASP A 150 4.83 2.26 -7.45
N VAL A 151 3.57 2.73 -7.45
CA VAL A 151 2.84 3.04 -6.22
C VAL A 151 2.65 1.78 -5.37
N ILE A 152 2.18 0.70 -6.01
CA ILE A 152 1.99 -0.61 -5.36
C ILE A 152 3.32 -1.13 -4.80
N LYS A 153 4.41 -1.02 -5.56
CA LYS A 153 5.75 -1.44 -5.10
C LYS A 153 6.23 -0.65 -3.89
N ILE A 154 5.99 0.66 -3.86
CA ILE A 154 6.43 1.52 -2.75
C ILE A 154 5.62 1.24 -1.49
N ILE A 155 4.30 1.15 -1.61
CA ILE A 155 3.43 0.76 -0.51
C ILE A 155 3.89 -0.61 0.02
N ASN A 156 4.08 -1.59 -0.86
CA ASN A 156 4.56 -2.91 -0.47
C ASN A 156 5.94 -2.86 0.22
N MET A 157 6.89 -2.10 -0.32
CA MET A 157 8.22 -1.92 0.28
C MET A 157 8.13 -1.36 1.70
N ILE A 158 7.27 -0.37 1.93
CA ILE A 158 7.08 0.26 3.26
C ILE A 158 6.36 -0.70 4.22
N LEU A 159 5.33 -1.40 3.75
CA LEU A 159 4.56 -2.34 4.58
C LEU A 159 5.39 -3.58 4.96
N CYS A 160 6.31 -4.02 4.10
CA CYS A 160 7.23 -5.13 4.39
C CYS A 160 8.49 -4.71 5.16
N ASP A 161 8.82 -3.42 5.20
CA ASP A 161 10.02 -2.92 5.85
C ASP A 161 9.82 -2.81 7.37
N LYS A 162 10.61 -3.57 8.13
CA LYS A 162 10.56 -3.59 9.59
C LYS A 162 11.06 -2.29 10.21
N ASP A 163 11.92 -1.56 9.51
CA ASP A 163 12.55 -0.33 9.98
C ASP A 163 11.71 0.91 9.66
N SER A 164 10.66 0.77 8.86
CA SER A 164 9.74 1.87 8.55
C SER A 164 9.01 2.34 9.81
N SER A 165 8.91 3.67 9.98
CA SER A 165 8.24 4.26 11.16
C SER A 165 6.75 3.88 11.21
N PRO A 166 6.12 3.83 12.40
CA PRO A 166 4.68 3.60 12.51
C PRO A 166 3.85 4.61 11.73
N SER A 167 4.24 5.90 11.75
CA SER A 167 3.57 6.96 10.98
C SER A 167 3.59 6.70 9.47
N LEU A 168 4.74 6.30 8.93
CA LEU A 168 4.90 6.03 7.50
C LEU A 168 4.14 4.78 7.08
N ARG A 169 4.11 3.75 7.94
CA ARG A 169 3.29 2.54 7.71
C ARG A 169 1.80 2.88 7.70
N ASN A 170 1.32 3.69 8.63
CA ASN A 170 -0.08 4.12 8.68
C ASN A 170 -0.46 4.93 7.43
N ALA A 171 0.41 5.86 6.99
CA ALA A 171 0.18 6.59 5.74
C ALA A 171 0.14 5.64 4.52
N ALA A 172 0.96 4.58 4.50
CA ALA A 172 0.94 3.58 3.43
C ALA A 172 -0.35 2.76 3.41
N VAL A 173 -0.89 2.43 4.58
CA VAL A 173 -2.19 1.79 4.74
C VAL A 173 -3.32 2.71 4.26
N GLU A 174 -3.34 3.97 4.68
CA GLU A 174 -4.36 4.94 4.26
C GLU A 174 -4.32 5.18 2.75
N CYS A 175 -3.11 5.28 2.19
CA CYS A 175 -2.91 5.37 0.75
C CYS A 175 -3.47 4.12 0.05
N LEU A 176 -3.14 2.91 0.51
CA LEU A 176 -3.67 1.65 -0.01
C LEU A 176 -5.21 1.63 0.04
N GLU A 177 -5.81 2.00 1.17
CA GLU A 177 -7.26 2.07 1.35
C GLU A 177 -7.92 3.03 0.34
N GLN A 178 -7.37 4.24 0.19
CA GLN A 178 -7.89 5.23 -0.77
C GLN A 178 -7.77 4.74 -2.22
N TRP A 179 -6.68 4.05 -2.56
CA TRP A 179 -6.50 3.47 -3.89
C TRP A 179 -7.54 2.39 -4.18
N LEU A 180 -7.76 1.46 -3.26
CA LEU A 180 -8.70 0.37 -3.45
C LEU A 180 -10.15 0.88 -3.63
N ARG A 181 -10.51 2.02 -3.02
CA ARG A 181 -11.82 2.65 -3.20
C ARG A 181 -12.08 3.26 -4.58
N LEU A 182 -11.05 3.39 -5.43
CA LEU A 182 -11.24 4.00 -6.75
C LEU A 182 -12.07 3.11 -7.68
N PRO A 183 -13.01 3.68 -8.46
CA PRO A 183 -13.76 2.93 -9.43
C PRO A 183 -12.83 2.40 -10.54
N GLY A 184 -13.03 1.14 -10.94
CA GLY A 184 -12.26 0.52 -12.02
C GLY A 184 -10.86 0.05 -11.62
N VAL A 185 -10.55 -0.02 -10.32
CA VAL A 185 -9.30 -0.64 -9.84
C VAL A 185 -9.26 -2.13 -10.17
N GLU A 186 -8.17 -2.54 -10.82
CA GLU A 186 -7.86 -3.96 -11.03
C GLU A 186 -7.28 -4.57 -9.74
N LEU A 187 -8.16 -5.10 -8.88
CA LEU A 187 -7.81 -5.63 -7.55
C LEU A 187 -6.64 -6.64 -7.58
N VAL A 188 -6.57 -7.47 -8.63
CA VAL A 188 -5.48 -8.44 -8.85
C VAL A 188 -4.09 -7.80 -8.80
N ARG A 189 -3.93 -6.56 -9.31
CA ARG A 189 -2.62 -5.89 -9.30
C ARG A 189 -2.15 -5.51 -7.90
N TRP A 190 -3.08 -5.38 -6.96
CA TRP A 190 -2.83 -4.97 -5.58
C TRP A 190 -2.52 -6.14 -4.65
N GLN A 191 -2.69 -7.38 -5.10
CA GLN A 191 -2.37 -8.60 -4.34
C GLN A 191 -0.98 -8.57 -3.67
N PRO A 192 0.12 -8.12 -4.32
CA PRO A 192 1.44 -8.09 -3.69
C PRO A 192 1.53 -7.15 -2.49
N ALA A 193 0.72 -6.08 -2.44
CA ALA A 193 0.67 -5.15 -1.32
C ALA A 193 -0.34 -5.59 -0.25
N LEU A 194 -1.42 -6.28 -0.64
CA LEU A 194 -2.43 -6.80 0.26
C LEU A 194 -1.90 -7.92 1.16
N LEU A 195 -1.27 -8.96 0.58
CA LEU A 195 -0.89 -10.16 1.35
C LEU A 195 0.03 -9.87 2.56
N PRO A 196 1.11 -9.06 2.44
CA PRO A 196 1.96 -8.74 3.59
C PRO A 196 1.20 -7.99 4.68
N PHE A 197 0.27 -7.13 4.29
CA PHE A 197 -0.56 -6.37 5.21
C PHE A 197 -1.57 -7.26 5.96
N LEU A 198 -2.22 -8.21 5.26
CA LEU A 198 -3.17 -9.15 5.85
C LEU A 198 -2.56 -10.03 6.95
N GLY A 199 -1.24 -10.25 6.91
CA GLY A 199 -0.52 -11.04 7.90
C GLY A 199 -0.09 -10.25 9.15
N ASN A 200 -0.25 -8.93 9.17
CA ASN A 200 0.20 -8.08 10.25
C ASN A 200 -0.96 -7.61 11.13
N LEU A 201 -1.08 -8.19 12.32
CA LEU A 201 -2.11 -7.85 13.31
C LEU A 201 -1.78 -6.62 14.17
N SER A 202 -0.69 -5.88 13.88
CA SER A 202 -0.31 -4.72 14.69
C SER A 202 -1.33 -3.57 14.62
N ASP A 203 -2.03 -3.43 13.49
CA ASP A 203 -3.07 -2.43 13.28
C ASP A 203 -4.37 -3.11 12.84
N ARG A 204 -5.09 -3.64 13.83
CA ARG A 204 -6.33 -4.42 13.67
C ARG A 204 -7.43 -3.61 12.98
N VAL A 205 -7.52 -2.32 13.30
CA VAL A 205 -8.54 -1.41 12.77
C VAL A 205 -8.27 -1.12 11.30
N ALA A 206 -7.02 -0.83 10.93
CA ALA A 206 -6.64 -0.70 9.53
C ALA A 206 -6.90 -1.98 8.73
N LEU A 207 -6.57 -3.14 9.31
CA LEU A 207 -6.78 -4.43 8.68
C LEU A 207 -8.25 -4.68 8.36
N ALA A 208 -9.11 -4.40 9.33
CA ALA A 208 -10.55 -4.47 9.17
C ALA A 208 -11.06 -3.51 8.06
N ARG A 209 -10.60 -2.25 8.03
CA ARG A 209 -11.01 -1.28 6.99
C ARG A 209 -10.64 -1.75 5.59
N ILE A 210 -9.42 -2.26 5.39
CA ILE A 210 -8.98 -2.77 4.09
C ILE A 210 -9.77 -4.01 3.70
N LEU A 211 -10.03 -4.94 4.63
CA LEU A 211 -10.89 -6.09 4.35
C LEU A 211 -12.28 -5.66 3.88
N ILE A 212 -12.93 -4.74 4.59
CA ILE A 212 -14.23 -4.19 4.20
C ILE A 212 -14.16 -3.58 2.79
N VAL A 213 -13.17 -2.73 2.51
CA VAL A 213 -13.01 -2.15 1.17
C VAL A 213 -12.87 -3.23 0.11
N VAL A 214 -12.01 -4.22 0.32
CA VAL A 214 -11.82 -5.35 -0.60
C VAL A 214 -13.13 -6.12 -0.82
N SER A 215 -13.91 -6.37 0.24
CA SER A 215 -15.20 -7.07 0.16
C SER A 215 -16.26 -6.33 -0.64
N THR A 216 -16.19 -4.99 -0.70
CA THR A 216 -17.15 -4.17 -1.48
C THR A 216 -16.91 -4.21 -3.00
N HIS A 217 -15.80 -4.80 -3.46
CA HIS A 217 -15.53 -4.98 -4.88
C HIS A 217 -16.44 -6.06 -5.48
N SER A 218 -17.44 -5.63 -6.24
CA SER A 218 -18.43 -6.53 -6.88
C SER A 218 -17.83 -7.57 -7.83
N ASP A 219 -16.62 -7.34 -8.31
CA ASP A 219 -15.86 -8.22 -9.21
C ASP A 219 -15.05 -9.30 -8.47
N LEU A 220 -14.77 -9.13 -7.17
CA LEU A 220 -14.00 -10.07 -6.35
C LEU A 220 -14.51 -11.52 -6.44
N PRO A 221 -15.82 -11.81 -6.34
CA PRO A 221 -16.31 -13.19 -6.41
C PRO A 221 -16.02 -13.86 -7.76
N TYR A 222 -15.86 -13.08 -8.82
CA TYR A 222 -15.57 -13.58 -10.17
C TYR A 222 -14.07 -13.74 -10.43
N MET A 223 -13.22 -13.22 -9.54
CA MET A 223 -11.76 -13.36 -9.59
C MET A 223 -11.30 -14.59 -8.79
N GLU A 224 -11.67 -15.80 -9.24
CA GLU A 224 -11.45 -17.06 -8.50
C GLU A 224 -10.05 -17.17 -7.88
N SER A 225 -8.98 -16.97 -8.67
CA SER A 225 -7.60 -17.10 -8.16
C SER A 225 -7.31 -16.14 -7.02
N LEU A 226 -7.71 -14.87 -7.16
CA LEU A 226 -7.43 -13.85 -6.16
C LEU A 226 -8.27 -14.07 -4.90
N ALA A 227 -9.57 -14.31 -5.06
CA ALA A 227 -10.46 -14.60 -3.94
C ALA A 227 -9.98 -15.82 -3.16
N MET A 228 -9.53 -16.86 -3.85
CA MET A 228 -8.94 -18.05 -3.24
C MET A 228 -7.63 -17.74 -2.52
N ASP A 229 -6.68 -17.05 -3.16
CA ASP A 229 -5.38 -16.72 -2.55
C ASP A 229 -5.56 -15.91 -1.26
N LEU A 230 -6.46 -14.92 -1.28
CA LEU A 230 -6.78 -14.09 -0.11
C LEU A 230 -7.47 -14.92 0.98
N ALA A 231 -8.49 -15.71 0.63
CA ALA A 231 -9.21 -16.53 1.60
C ALA A 231 -8.30 -17.60 2.23
N THR A 232 -7.46 -18.24 1.44
CA THR A 232 -6.45 -19.21 1.91
C THR A 232 -5.47 -18.56 2.87
N PHE A 233 -4.94 -17.38 2.52
CA PHE A 233 -4.00 -16.65 3.36
C PHE A 233 -4.64 -16.27 4.70
N LEU A 234 -5.84 -15.69 4.67
CA LEU A 234 -6.56 -15.31 5.87
C LEU A 234 -6.88 -16.51 6.76
N ALA A 235 -7.38 -17.60 6.18
CA ALA A 235 -7.72 -18.83 6.91
C ALA A 235 -6.50 -19.48 7.57
N SER A 236 -5.34 -19.43 6.90
CA SER A 236 -4.13 -20.16 7.33
C SER A 236 -3.17 -19.34 8.19
N ILE A 237 -3.19 -18.01 8.07
CA ILE A 237 -2.23 -17.12 8.73
C ILE A 237 -2.96 -16.19 9.70
N THR A 238 -3.90 -15.38 9.19
CA THR A 238 -4.53 -14.30 9.96
C THR A 238 -5.47 -14.83 11.04
N CYS A 239 -6.39 -15.75 10.69
CA CYS A 239 -7.35 -16.33 11.62
C CYS A 239 -6.68 -17.06 12.81
N PRO A 240 -5.68 -17.96 12.61
CA PRO A 240 -4.96 -18.57 13.72
C PRO A 240 -4.23 -17.56 14.61
N ALA A 241 -3.60 -16.54 14.00
CA ALA A 241 -2.91 -15.49 14.75
C ALA A 241 -3.87 -14.66 15.60
N ILE A 242 -5.08 -14.34 15.11
CA ILE A 242 -6.12 -13.66 15.89
C ILE A 242 -6.49 -14.48 17.13
N VAL A 243 -6.75 -15.78 16.96
CA VAL A 243 -7.11 -16.67 18.08
C VAL A 243 -5.99 -16.72 19.11
N GLU A 244 -4.73 -16.87 18.68
CA GLU A 244 -3.58 -16.87 19.58
C GLU A 244 -3.46 -15.56 20.37
N GLN A 245 -3.63 -14.41 19.72
CA GLN A 245 -3.56 -13.12 20.39
C GLN A 245 -4.72 -12.88 21.35
N LEU A 246 -5.94 -13.29 20.99
CA LEU A 246 -7.10 -13.25 21.88
C LEU A 246 -6.86 -14.12 23.13
N ASP A 247 -6.30 -15.33 22.96
CA ASP A 247 -5.96 -16.22 24.08
C ASP A 247 -4.91 -15.60 25.01
N ILE A 248 -3.87 -14.96 24.45
CA ILE A 248 -2.86 -14.21 25.21
C ILE A 248 -3.52 -13.06 25.98
N LEU A 249 -4.36 -12.26 25.32
CA LEU A 249 -5.05 -11.12 25.93
C LEU A 249 -5.94 -11.58 27.10
N ASN A 250 -6.73 -12.64 26.91
CA ASN A 250 -7.58 -13.22 27.95
C ASN A 250 -6.76 -13.72 29.15
N LYS A 251 -5.60 -14.35 28.89
CA LYS A 251 -4.70 -14.79 29.95
C LYS A 251 -4.15 -13.60 30.75
N ARG A 252 -3.68 -12.55 30.07
CA ARG A 252 -3.18 -11.32 30.72
C ARG A 252 -4.25 -10.65 31.58
N TYR A 253 -5.49 -10.61 31.10
CA TYR A 253 -6.61 -10.08 31.88
C TYR A 253 -6.88 -10.91 33.15
N LYS A 254 -6.91 -12.26 33.04
CA LYS A 254 -7.08 -13.16 34.19
C LYS A 254 -5.96 -13.02 35.23
N GLU A 255 -4.73 -12.76 34.76
CA GLU A 255 -3.57 -12.52 35.61
C GLU A 255 -3.52 -11.09 36.18
N LYS A 256 -4.51 -10.24 35.85
CA LYS A 256 -4.60 -8.81 36.22
C LYS A 256 -3.43 -7.95 35.75
N ASP A 257 -2.79 -8.34 34.65
CA ASP A 257 -1.73 -7.57 33.99
C ASP A 257 -2.30 -6.40 33.16
N VAL A 258 -3.56 -6.51 32.73
CA VAL A 258 -4.29 -5.48 31.98
C VAL A 258 -5.54 -5.09 32.75
N ASN A 259 -5.85 -3.80 32.79
CA ASN A 259 -7.08 -3.33 33.44
C ASN A 259 -8.31 -3.68 32.58
N ARG A 260 -9.52 -3.53 33.14
CA ARG A 260 -10.75 -3.89 32.42
C ARG A 260 -11.01 -3.01 31.19
N GLU A 261 -10.69 -1.73 31.26
CA GLU A 261 -10.96 -0.77 30.19
C GLU A 261 -10.08 -1.04 28.97
N ASP A 262 -8.78 -1.22 29.19
CA ASP A 262 -7.82 -1.58 28.14
C ASP A 262 -8.17 -2.95 27.52
N PHE A 263 -8.57 -3.93 28.34
CA PHE A 263 -9.00 -5.25 27.85
C PHE A 263 -10.23 -5.16 26.95
N ILE A 264 -11.24 -4.39 27.35
CA ILE A 264 -12.46 -4.19 26.53
C ILE A 264 -12.10 -3.44 25.24
N SER A 265 -11.30 -2.38 25.32
CA SER A 265 -10.85 -1.64 24.13
C SER A 265 -10.13 -2.53 23.12
N GLU A 266 -9.24 -3.43 23.58
CA GLU A 266 -8.59 -4.39 22.69
C GLU A 266 -9.56 -5.42 22.11
N LEU A 267 -10.55 -5.89 22.89
CA LEU A 267 -11.59 -6.77 22.37
C LEU A 267 -12.45 -6.10 21.31
N GLU A 268 -12.76 -4.80 21.45
CA GLU A 268 -13.53 -4.05 20.45
C GLU A 268 -12.76 -3.96 19.11
N GLU A 269 -11.45 -3.71 19.16
CA GLU A 269 -10.61 -3.72 17.96
C GLU A 269 -10.57 -5.10 17.28
N TYR A 270 -10.46 -6.18 18.06
CA TYR A 270 -10.57 -7.53 17.53
C TYR A 270 -11.96 -7.83 16.99
N GLY A 271 -13.02 -7.38 17.66
CA GLY A 271 -14.39 -7.58 17.22
C GLY A 271 -14.66 -6.92 15.87
N PHE A 272 -14.14 -5.71 15.67
CA PHE A 272 -14.20 -5.03 14.38
C PHE A 272 -13.49 -5.82 13.27
N LEU A 273 -12.29 -6.36 13.56
CA LEU A 273 -11.55 -7.20 12.63
C LEU A 273 -12.26 -8.51 12.30
N VAL A 274 -12.82 -9.20 13.29
CA VAL A 274 -13.55 -10.46 13.08
C VAL A 274 -14.83 -10.23 12.28
N SER A 275 -15.53 -9.12 12.53
CA SER A 275 -16.70 -8.73 11.73
C SER A 275 -16.33 -8.46 10.27
N ALA A 276 -15.24 -7.73 10.02
CA ALA A 276 -14.72 -7.50 8.68
C ALA A 276 -14.30 -8.80 7.96
N LEU A 277 -13.74 -9.77 8.70
CA LEU A 277 -13.46 -11.11 8.17
C LEU A 277 -14.75 -11.84 7.78
N ALA A 278 -15.80 -11.77 8.62
CA ALA A 278 -17.08 -12.38 8.31
C ALA A 278 -17.69 -11.82 7.01
N GLU A 279 -17.68 -10.49 6.83
CA GLU A 279 -18.13 -9.82 5.60
C GLU A 279 -17.27 -10.21 4.38
N PHE A 280 -15.95 -10.30 4.54
CA PHE A 280 -15.06 -10.75 3.49
C PHE A 280 -15.35 -12.20 3.06
N PHE A 281 -15.56 -13.08 4.02
CA PHE A 281 -15.90 -14.45 3.72
C PHE A 281 -17.30 -14.58 3.17
N GLU A 282 -18.26 -13.74 3.53
CA GLU A 282 -19.55 -13.66 2.86
C GLU A 282 -19.38 -13.35 1.36
N ALA A 283 -18.59 -12.32 1.03
CA ALA A 283 -18.33 -11.94 -0.36
C ALA A 283 -17.60 -13.05 -1.16
N THR A 284 -16.78 -13.86 -0.50
CA THR A 284 -15.95 -14.90 -1.14
C THR A 284 -16.46 -16.33 -0.95
N MET A 285 -17.56 -16.53 -0.22
CA MET A 285 -18.08 -17.84 0.19
C MET A 285 -18.50 -18.70 -0.99
N ARG A 286 -19.29 -18.11 -1.91
CA ARG A 286 -19.81 -18.82 -3.08
C ARG A 286 -18.72 -19.38 -3.98
N PRO A 287 -17.70 -18.60 -4.40
CA PRO A 287 -16.57 -19.14 -5.15
C PRO A 287 -15.85 -20.28 -4.43
N LEU A 288 -15.67 -20.19 -3.10
CA LEU A 288 -15.07 -21.24 -2.28
C LEU A 288 -15.89 -22.54 -2.35
N LEU A 289 -17.21 -22.44 -2.13
CA LEU A 289 -18.14 -23.58 -2.11
C LEU A 289 -18.35 -24.19 -3.51
N ILE A 290 -18.53 -23.37 -4.55
CA ILE A 290 -18.62 -23.84 -5.95
C ILE A 290 -17.35 -24.59 -6.34
N GLY A 291 -16.18 -24.05 -5.97
CA GLY A 291 -14.88 -24.69 -6.18
C GLY A 291 -14.77 -26.07 -5.49
N CYS A 292 -15.46 -26.30 -4.38
CA CYS A 292 -15.54 -27.60 -3.72
C CYS A 292 -16.44 -28.61 -4.46
N VAL A 293 -17.47 -28.15 -5.18
CA VAL A 293 -18.54 -29.02 -5.72
C VAL A 293 -18.35 -29.36 -7.21
N GLU A 294 -17.98 -28.40 -8.05
CA GLU A 294 -18.08 -28.54 -9.53
C GLU A 294 -16.81 -29.11 -10.19
N LYS A 295 -15.68 -29.08 -9.47
CA LYS A 295 -14.33 -29.32 -9.99
C LYS A 295 -13.93 -30.82 -9.96
N ARG A 296 -14.65 -31.67 -10.72
CA ARG A 296 -14.52 -33.16 -10.74
C ARG A 296 -13.48 -33.77 -11.72
N ASN A 297 -12.67 -32.98 -12.43
CA ASN A 297 -11.58 -33.54 -13.27
C ASN A 297 -10.27 -33.69 -12.48
N GLY A 298 -9.43 -34.67 -12.84
CA GLY A 298 -8.28 -35.14 -12.04
C GLY A 298 -7.30 -34.10 -11.48
N GLU A 299 -7.03 -32.99 -12.17
CA GLU A 299 -6.19 -31.88 -11.66
C GLU A 299 -6.96 -30.94 -10.71
N LEU A 300 -8.28 -30.88 -10.86
CA LEU A 300 -9.18 -30.05 -10.06
C LEU A 300 -9.49 -30.68 -8.68
N LEU A 301 -9.32 -32.00 -8.53
CA LEU A 301 -9.52 -32.70 -7.26
C LEU A 301 -8.62 -32.16 -6.15
N ARG A 302 -7.33 -31.92 -6.44
CA ARG A 302 -6.40 -31.38 -5.44
C ARG A 302 -6.82 -29.99 -4.98
N GLN A 303 -7.21 -29.13 -5.92
CA GLN A 303 -7.69 -27.78 -5.62
C GLN A 303 -8.99 -27.83 -4.82
N ALA A 304 -9.92 -28.74 -5.14
CA ALA A 304 -11.14 -28.93 -4.36
C ALA A 304 -10.85 -29.40 -2.92
N TYR A 305 -9.87 -30.29 -2.71
CA TYR A 305 -9.43 -30.68 -1.36
C TYR A 305 -8.79 -29.53 -0.58
N GLU A 306 -7.95 -28.72 -1.23
CA GLU A 306 -7.36 -27.53 -0.63
C GLU A 306 -8.45 -26.52 -0.26
N ASN A 307 -9.41 -26.24 -1.15
CA ASN A 307 -10.55 -25.36 -0.87
C ASN A 307 -11.38 -25.84 0.33
N LEU A 308 -11.69 -27.14 0.38
CA LEU A 308 -12.42 -27.74 1.49
C LEU A 308 -11.65 -27.62 2.81
N TYR A 309 -10.34 -27.79 2.78
CA TYR A 309 -9.48 -27.63 3.95
C TYR A 309 -9.52 -26.19 4.49
N HIS A 310 -9.37 -25.19 3.63
CA HIS A 310 -9.45 -23.78 4.04
C HIS A 310 -10.84 -23.42 4.56
N PHE A 311 -11.89 -23.90 3.90
CA PHE A 311 -13.27 -23.72 4.37
C PHE A 311 -13.48 -24.31 5.78
N LEU A 312 -12.91 -25.49 6.05
CA LEU A 312 -12.96 -26.10 7.38
C LEU A 312 -12.19 -25.28 8.44
N LEU A 313 -11.04 -24.70 8.07
CA LEU A 313 -10.30 -23.79 8.96
C LEU A 313 -11.14 -22.58 9.33
N LEU A 314 -11.89 -22.00 8.37
CA LEU A 314 -12.79 -20.88 8.62
C LEU A 314 -13.93 -21.26 9.56
N CYS A 315 -14.59 -22.40 9.33
CA CYS A 315 -15.63 -22.89 10.23
C CYS A 315 -15.09 -23.09 11.65
N THR A 316 -13.90 -23.68 11.78
CA THR A 316 -13.23 -23.90 13.07
C THR A 316 -12.89 -22.57 13.76
N PHE A 317 -12.46 -21.58 12.99
CA PHE A 317 -12.18 -20.24 13.50
C PHE A 317 -13.45 -19.57 14.02
N PHE A 318 -14.50 -19.47 13.21
CA PHE A 318 -15.74 -18.81 13.63
C PHE A 318 -16.45 -19.57 14.76
N GLU A 319 -16.31 -20.90 14.86
CA GLU A 319 -16.82 -21.67 16.01
C GLU A 319 -16.14 -21.22 17.30
N LYS A 320 -14.81 -21.05 17.29
CA LYS A 320 -14.08 -20.55 18.46
C LYS A 320 -14.48 -19.12 18.82
N ILE A 321 -14.71 -18.26 17.82
CA ILE A 321 -15.20 -16.90 18.03
C ILE A 321 -16.58 -16.93 18.69
N SER A 322 -17.54 -17.71 18.17
CA SER A 322 -18.89 -17.83 18.75
C SER A 322 -18.88 -18.33 20.20
N LEU A 323 -17.88 -19.14 20.57
CA LEU A 323 -17.70 -19.67 21.91
C LEU A 323 -16.81 -18.77 22.80
N TRP A 324 -16.39 -17.61 22.31
CA TRP A 324 -15.52 -16.71 23.05
C TRP A 324 -16.23 -16.21 24.31
N PRO A 325 -15.59 -16.29 25.49
CA PRO A 325 -16.25 -15.89 26.73
C PRO A 325 -16.47 -14.38 26.77
N GLY A 326 -17.73 -13.95 26.96
CA GLY A 326 -18.07 -12.55 27.21
C GLY A 326 -17.59 -12.06 28.58
N VAL A 327 -17.54 -10.73 28.75
CA VAL A 327 -17.21 -10.09 30.02
C VAL A 327 -18.50 -9.71 30.75
N TYR A 328 -18.73 -10.30 31.93
CA TYR A 328 -19.86 -9.95 32.78
C TYR A 328 -19.78 -8.45 33.21
N PRO A 329 -20.87 -7.67 33.23
CA PRO A 329 -22.25 -8.14 33.11
C PRO A 329 -22.80 -8.40 31.70
N TYR A 330 -22.35 -7.76 30.62
CA TYR A 330 -22.99 -7.92 29.29
C TYR A 330 -22.10 -7.51 28.09
N ASP A 331 -20.79 -7.71 28.13
CA ASP A 331 -19.94 -7.37 26.97
C ASP A 331 -19.59 -8.64 26.16
N GLU A 332 -20.52 -9.08 25.32
CA GLU A 332 -20.33 -10.14 24.30
C GLU A 332 -19.67 -9.56 23.02
N VAL A 333 -18.52 -8.88 23.21
CA VAL A 333 -17.86 -8.10 22.15
C VAL A 333 -17.39 -8.96 20.97
N ILE A 334 -17.06 -10.23 21.22
CA ILE A 334 -16.46 -11.13 20.22
C ILE A 334 -17.46 -12.19 19.73
N SER A 335 -18.24 -12.81 20.62
CA SER A 335 -19.10 -13.96 20.28
C SER A 335 -20.08 -13.65 19.16
N ASP A 336 -20.69 -12.46 19.19
CA ASP A 336 -21.70 -12.02 18.22
C ASP A 336 -21.12 -11.71 16.83
N THR A 337 -19.81 -11.44 16.71
CA THR A 337 -19.18 -11.02 15.45
C THR A 337 -19.16 -12.11 14.37
N SER A 338 -19.42 -13.35 14.76
CA SER A 338 -19.50 -14.51 13.88
C SER A 338 -20.87 -14.70 13.21
N GLU A 339 -21.89 -13.95 13.62
CA GLU A 339 -23.28 -14.18 13.20
C GLU A 339 -23.46 -14.08 11.67
N THR A 340 -22.88 -13.05 11.04
CA THR A 340 -22.95 -12.84 9.59
C THR A 340 -22.44 -14.04 8.82
N PHE A 341 -21.29 -14.60 9.22
CA PHE A 341 -20.71 -15.78 8.58
C PHE A 341 -21.65 -16.99 8.62
N TRP A 342 -22.24 -17.27 9.79
CA TRP A 342 -23.13 -18.41 9.96
C TRP A 342 -24.45 -18.25 9.20
N ASN A 343 -25.00 -17.03 9.16
CA ASN A 343 -26.20 -16.73 8.40
C ASN A 343 -25.96 -16.93 6.89
N THR A 344 -24.87 -16.41 6.36
CA THR A 344 -24.50 -16.61 4.95
C THR A 344 -24.28 -18.07 4.61
N LEU A 345 -23.52 -18.80 5.45
CA LEU A 345 -23.27 -20.22 5.23
C LEU A 345 -24.57 -21.02 5.19
N LYS A 346 -25.53 -20.69 6.06
CA LYS A 346 -26.84 -21.33 6.10
C LYS A 346 -27.66 -21.05 4.84
N GLU A 347 -27.50 -19.89 4.21
CA GLU A 347 -28.21 -19.54 2.97
C GLU A 347 -27.63 -20.22 1.73
N ASP A 348 -26.31 -20.49 1.71
CA ASP A 348 -25.62 -21.12 0.59
C ASP A 348 -25.58 -22.67 0.65
N LEU A 349 -25.87 -23.28 1.81
CA LEU A 349 -26.06 -24.74 2.00
C LEU A 349 -27.51 -25.17 1.74
#